data_AF-A0A8B8C495-F1
#
_entry.id   AF-A0A8B8C495-F1
#
_cell.length_a   1.000
_cell.length_b   1.000
_cell.length_c   1.000
_cell.angle_alpha   90.00
_cell.angle_beta   90.00
_cell.angle_gamma   90.00
#
_symmetry.space_group_name_H-M   'P 1'
#
loop_
_entity.id
_entity.type
_entity.pdbx_description
1 polymer ?
#
loop_
_entity_poly.entity_id
_entity_poly.type
_entity_poly.pdbx_seq_one_letter_code
_entity_poly.pdbx_strand_id
1 'polypeptide(L)'
;MMVRSYSNGGQYGTTYVVSSNSEFKTITSVIVHEKHLAAIKPNRAYLLMKYLLLQDGTIKVSQNTMVMQTKTPHNLSREVIEAFINPPVIQELGRIASMNPKERVSIRGEVTRVSSIIHANETQRKIVTLSDGNASVEVKLWGELSTTCFEEGSTVRITCLHVDLYQNRRTLNSSGSTSVQIEDNEEDFRGTVDGVCFEESNSSILVGGEVVMCTTQQLSEVFPQGEYREDVKVKGKRKRSVVTSLELDEEKEEVEEDDDERLLGDVSDLIL
;
A
#
# COMPACT_ATOMS: atom_id res chain seq x y z
N MET A 1 -0.33 -3.70 -11.53
CA MET A 1 -1.38 -3.25 -12.49
C MET A 1 -2.66 -3.08 -11.70
N MET A 2 -3.45 -2.04 -11.95
CA MET A 2 -4.69 -1.79 -11.22
C MET A 2 -5.89 -2.27 -12.05
N VAL A 3 -6.67 -3.21 -11.53
CA VAL A 3 -7.88 -3.73 -12.21
C VAL A 3 -9.06 -2.81 -11.92
N ARG A 4 -9.89 -2.58 -12.93
CA ARG A 4 -11.08 -1.72 -12.93
C ARG A 4 -12.18 -2.42 -13.72
N SER A 5 -13.43 -2.02 -13.51
CA SER A 5 -14.55 -2.50 -14.31
C SER A 5 -15.09 -1.42 -15.24
N TYR A 6 -15.54 -1.84 -16.41
CA TYR A 6 -16.33 -1.02 -17.32
C TYR A 6 -17.76 -0.89 -16.80
N SER A 7 -18.46 0.16 -17.24
CA SER A 7 -19.89 0.35 -16.95
C SER A 7 -20.80 -0.77 -17.48
N ASN A 8 -20.29 -1.60 -18.40
CA ASN A 8 -21.00 -2.77 -18.94
C ASN A 8 -20.68 -4.08 -18.21
N GLY A 9 -19.93 -4.04 -17.10
CA GLY A 9 -19.59 -5.21 -16.28
C GLY A 9 -18.33 -5.98 -16.68
N GLY A 10 -17.66 -5.64 -17.79
CA GLY A 10 -16.37 -6.26 -18.15
C GLY A 10 -15.19 -5.69 -17.36
N GLN A 11 -14.09 -6.44 -17.19
CA GLN A 11 -12.91 -5.95 -16.47
C GLN A 11 -11.79 -5.44 -17.41
N TYR A 12 -11.00 -4.49 -16.90
CA TYR A 12 -9.78 -4.03 -17.55
C TYR A 12 -8.71 -3.62 -16.54
N GLY A 13 -7.46 -3.77 -16.93
CA GLY A 13 -6.31 -3.31 -16.20
C GLY A 13 -5.90 -1.92 -16.68
N THR A 14 -5.38 -1.12 -15.75
CA THR A 14 -4.68 0.13 -16.04
C THR A 14 -3.27 0.04 -15.50
N THR A 15 -2.31 0.47 -16.30
CA THR A 15 -0.91 0.56 -15.89
C THR A 15 -0.20 1.64 -16.67
N TYR A 16 1.03 1.93 -16.25
CA TYR A 16 1.95 2.80 -16.95
C TYR A 16 3.10 1.97 -17.53
N VAL A 17 3.65 2.41 -18.65
CA VAL A 17 4.83 1.81 -19.28
C VAL A 17 5.73 2.91 -19.88
N VAL A 18 6.97 2.56 -20.18
CA VAL A 18 7.75 3.27 -21.20
C VAL A 18 7.57 2.54 -22.53
N SER A 19 7.35 3.28 -23.62
CA SER A 19 7.02 2.70 -24.93
C SER A 19 7.93 3.22 -26.03
N SER A 20 8.15 2.42 -27.07
CA SER A 20 8.87 2.86 -28.27
C SER A 20 8.12 3.97 -29.02
N ASN A 21 6.80 4.07 -28.87
CA ASN A 21 5.99 5.13 -29.47
C ASN A 21 6.38 6.52 -28.93
N SER A 22 6.81 6.59 -27.67
CA SER A 22 7.35 7.82 -27.06
C SER A 22 8.88 7.87 -27.07
N GLU A 23 9.54 7.01 -27.85
CA GLU A 23 11.00 6.82 -27.84
C GLU A 23 11.54 6.54 -26.43
N PHE A 24 10.72 5.94 -25.56
CA PHE A 24 10.99 5.71 -24.14
C PHE A 24 11.25 7.00 -23.32
N LYS A 25 10.89 8.17 -23.84
CA LYS A 25 11.10 9.46 -23.17
C LYS A 25 9.99 9.82 -22.20
N THR A 26 8.77 9.37 -22.47
CA THR A 26 7.60 9.68 -21.64
C THR A 26 6.85 8.42 -21.25
N ILE A 27 6.20 8.51 -20.11
CA ILE A 27 5.36 7.44 -19.60
C ILE A 27 4.04 7.43 -20.35
N THR A 28 3.67 6.23 -20.79
CA THR A 28 2.45 5.97 -21.55
C THR A 28 1.47 5.21 -20.69
N SER A 29 0.24 5.71 -20.59
CA SER A 29 -0.86 4.97 -19.98
C SER A 29 -1.24 3.79 -20.86
N VAL A 30 -1.56 2.65 -20.24
CA VAL A 30 -2.00 1.44 -20.94
C VAL A 30 -3.29 0.94 -20.31
N ILE A 31 -4.28 0.69 -21.17
CA ILE A 31 -5.54 0.03 -20.82
C ILE A 31 -5.49 -1.39 -21.38
N VAL A 32 -5.68 -2.38 -20.51
CA VAL A 32 -5.51 -3.80 -20.82
C VAL A 32 -6.85 -4.51 -20.66
N HIS A 33 -7.35 -5.12 -21.74
CA HIS A 33 -8.54 -5.97 -21.68
C HIS A 33 -8.32 -7.19 -20.78
N GLU A 34 -9.35 -7.61 -20.02
CA GLU A 34 -9.33 -8.74 -19.06
C GLU A 34 -8.59 -10.00 -19.55
N LYS A 35 -8.86 -10.43 -20.79
CA LYS A 35 -8.20 -11.55 -21.47
C LYS A 35 -6.67 -11.56 -21.33
N HIS A 36 -6.03 -10.41 -21.30
CA HIS A 36 -4.56 -10.28 -21.31
C HIS A 36 -3.96 -9.98 -19.93
N LEU A 37 -4.78 -9.77 -18.89
CA LEU A 37 -4.31 -9.40 -17.56
C LEU A 37 -3.34 -10.43 -16.97
N ALA A 38 -3.66 -11.72 -17.13
CA ALA A 38 -2.80 -12.79 -16.62
C ALA A 38 -1.44 -12.87 -17.34
N ALA A 39 -1.37 -12.46 -18.61
CA ALA A 39 -0.16 -12.54 -19.44
C ALA A 39 0.82 -11.38 -19.19
N ILE A 40 0.32 -10.21 -18.78
CA ILE A 40 1.15 -9.03 -18.53
C ILE A 40 1.64 -9.04 -17.08
N LYS A 41 2.95 -9.21 -16.92
CA LYS A 41 3.66 -9.26 -15.65
C LYS A 41 4.52 -8.00 -15.47
N PRO A 42 4.76 -7.55 -14.23
CA PRO A 42 5.63 -6.40 -13.97
C PRO A 42 7.07 -6.67 -14.43
N ASN A 43 7.80 -5.60 -14.75
CA ASN A 43 9.23 -5.63 -15.09
C ASN A 43 9.58 -6.56 -16.27
N ARG A 44 8.69 -6.67 -17.26
CA ARG A 44 8.90 -7.42 -18.51
C ARG A 44 8.70 -6.52 -19.73
N ALA A 45 9.37 -6.85 -20.82
CA ALA A 45 9.18 -6.20 -22.11
C ALA A 45 8.16 -6.97 -22.96
N TYR A 46 7.29 -6.23 -23.64
CA TYR A 46 6.23 -6.79 -24.48
C TYR A 46 6.24 -6.14 -25.87
N LEU A 47 6.09 -6.97 -26.90
CA LEU A 47 5.72 -6.54 -28.24
C LEU A 47 4.20 -6.63 -28.37
N LEU A 48 3.57 -5.51 -28.73
CA LEU A 48 2.14 -5.41 -28.94
C LEU A 48 1.86 -5.26 -30.43
N MET A 49 1.02 -6.15 -30.97
CA MET A 49 0.57 -6.09 -32.37
C MET A 49 -0.95 -5.91 -32.40
N LYS A 50 -1.45 -5.09 -33.33
CA LYS A 50 -2.89 -4.76 -33.41
C LYS A 50 -3.42 -4.13 -32.12
N TYR A 51 -2.63 -3.26 -31.48
CA TYR A 51 -3.10 -2.39 -30.40
C TYR A 51 -3.70 -1.12 -30.99
N LEU A 52 -4.47 -0.39 -30.19
CA LEU A 52 -5.00 0.92 -30.56
C LEU A 52 -4.25 2.01 -29.79
N LEU A 53 -3.94 3.13 -30.46
CA LEU A 53 -3.43 4.33 -29.83
C LEU A 53 -4.58 5.36 -29.76
N LEU A 54 -4.91 5.82 -28.56
CA LEU A 54 -5.90 6.86 -28.35
C LEU A 54 -5.30 8.24 -28.63
N GLN A 55 -6.14 9.27 -28.80
CA GLN A 55 -5.71 10.63 -29.15
C GLN A 55 -4.76 11.25 -28.11
N ASP A 56 -4.88 10.86 -26.84
CA ASP A 56 -4.05 11.31 -25.72
C ASP A 56 -2.73 10.52 -25.58
N GLY A 57 -2.44 9.63 -26.53
CA GLY A 57 -1.29 8.73 -26.55
C GLY A 57 -1.46 7.46 -25.73
N THR A 58 -2.62 7.22 -25.11
CA THR A 58 -2.87 5.99 -24.33
C THR A 58 -2.88 4.76 -25.24
N ILE A 59 -2.16 3.70 -24.84
CA ILE A 59 -2.15 2.42 -25.54
C ILE A 59 -3.31 1.56 -25.03
N LYS A 60 -4.20 1.14 -25.93
CA LYS A 60 -5.30 0.22 -25.62
C LYS A 60 -5.01 -1.17 -26.18
N VAL A 61 -4.77 -2.12 -25.29
CA VAL A 61 -4.62 -3.55 -25.56
C VAL A 61 -6.00 -4.17 -25.56
N SER A 62 -6.56 -4.36 -26.75
CA SER A 62 -7.90 -4.93 -26.97
C SER A 62 -7.89 -6.46 -26.92
N GLN A 63 -9.07 -7.08 -26.94
CA GLN A 63 -9.22 -8.54 -27.01
C GLN A 63 -8.45 -9.19 -28.19
N ASN A 64 -8.30 -8.46 -29.30
CA ASN A 64 -7.65 -8.90 -30.54
C ASN A 64 -6.17 -8.52 -30.63
N THR A 65 -5.66 -7.74 -29.66
CA THR A 65 -4.25 -7.40 -29.60
C THR A 65 -3.43 -8.65 -29.30
N MET A 66 -2.35 -8.88 -30.06
CA MET A 66 -1.41 -9.94 -29.76
C MET A 66 -0.35 -9.39 -28.81
N VAL A 67 -0.18 -10.06 -27.67
CA VAL A 67 0.77 -9.70 -26.62
C VAL A 67 1.86 -10.76 -26.60
N MET A 68 3.10 -10.37 -26.91
CA MET A 68 4.24 -11.27 -26.93
C MET A 68 5.28 -10.78 -25.93
N GLN A 69 5.66 -11.61 -24.96
CA GLN A 69 6.78 -11.29 -24.09
C GLN A 69 8.08 -11.39 -24.88
N THR A 70 8.98 -10.42 -24.70
CA THR A 70 10.23 -10.31 -25.48
C THR A 70 11.41 -9.98 -24.58
N LYS A 71 12.61 -10.05 -25.15
CA LYS A 71 13.80 -9.45 -24.54
C LYS A 71 13.66 -7.93 -24.47
N THR A 72 14.31 -7.31 -23.50
CA THR A 72 14.38 -5.85 -23.40
C THR A 72 14.90 -5.24 -24.72
N PRO A 73 14.25 -4.21 -25.29
CA PRO A 73 14.73 -3.53 -26.48
C PRO A 73 16.14 -2.98 -26.29
N HIS A 74 16.99 -3.08 -27.32
CA HIS A 74 18.38 -2.62 -27.26
C HIS A 74 18.52 -1.10 -27.12
N ASN A 75 17.50 -0.36 -27.56
CA ASN A 75 17.42 1.10 -27.48
C ASN A 75 16.74 1.60 -26.20
N LEU A 76 16.36 0.70 -25.27
CA LEU A 76 15.90 1.07 -23.94
C LEU A 76 17.08 1.05 -22.97
N SER A 77 17.54 2.23 -22.55
CA SER A 77 18.67 2.34 -21.63
C SER A 77 18.30 1.91 -20.21
N ARG A 78 19.31 1.50 -19.43
CA ARG A 78 19.13 1.15 -18.01
C ARG A 78 18.67 2.35 -17.19
N GLU A 79 19.17 3.54 -17.48
CA GLU A 79 18.80 4.79 -16.81
C GLU A 79 17.28 5.05 -16.90
N VAL A 80 16.67 4.82 -18.08
CA VAL A 80 15.22 4.99 -18.26
C VAL A 80 14.45 3.94 -17.44
N ILE A 81 14.93 2.70 -17.39
CA ILE A 81 14.32 1.64 -16.58
C ILE A 81 14.40 1.99 -15.09
N GLU A 82 15.57 2.41 -14.62
CA GLU A 82 15.82 2.79 -13.23
C GLU A 82 14.97 4.00 -12.84
N ALA A 83 14.92 5.04 -13.66
CA ALA A 83 14.07 6.21 -13.42
C ALA A 83 12.57 5.86 -13.39
N PHE A 84 12.15 4.83 -14.14
CA PHE A 84 10.77 4.37 -14.15
C PHE A 84 10.41 3.54 -12.90
N ILE A 85 11.30 2.64 -12.48
CA ILE A 85 11.07 1.71 -11.36
C ILE A 85 11.35 2.39 -10.00
N ASN A 86 12.34 3.27 -9.97
CA ASN A 86 12.80 3.97 -8.78
C ASN A 86 13.03 5.45 -9.09
N PRO A 87 11.94 6.22 -9.32
CA PRO A 87 12.07 7.63 -9.65
C PRO A 87 12.69 8.42 -8.49
N PRO A 88 13.40 9.52 -8.80
CA PRO A 88 14.12 10.30 -7.81
C PRO A 88 13.19 10.81 -6.69
N VAL A 89 13.73 10.86 -5.47
CA VAL A 89 13.03 11.44 -4.32
C VAL A 89 13.18 12.95 -4.35
N ILE A 90 12.07 13.65 -4.49
CA ILE A 90 11.98 15.10 -4.42
C ILE A 90 11.81 15.47 -2.94
N GLN A 91 12.76 16.25 -2.44
CA GLN A 91 12.75 16.77 -1.07
C GLN A 91 12.01 18.09 -0.96
N GLU A 92 12.07 18.92 -2.01
CA GLU A 92 11.40 20.21 -2.08
C GLU A 92 10.08 20.07 -2.84
N LEU A 93 8.98 19.91 -2.11
CA LEU A 93 7.64 19.66 -2.64
C LEU A 93 7.14 20.80 -3.52
N GLY A 94 7.64 22.03 -3.31
CA GLY A 94 7.35 23.18 -4.17
C GLY A 94 7.72 22.95 -5.65
N ARG A 95 8.72 22.10 -5.92
CA ARG A 95 9.13 21.77 -7.29
C ARG A 95 8.04 21.06 -8.08
N ILE A 96 7.14 20.33 -7.42
CA ILE A 96 6.04 19.58 -8.07
C ILE A 96 5.17 20.52 -8.92
N ALA A 97 4.99 21.77 -8.50
CA ALA A 97 4.23 22.77 -9.27
C ALA A 97 4.81 23.01 -10.67
N SER A 98 6.10 22.74 -10.89
CA SER A 98 6.82 22.98 -12.16
C SER A 98 7.06 21.74 -13.04
N MET A 99 6.81 20.53 -12.53
CA MET A 99 7.06 19.24 -13.22
C MET A 99 6.00 18.80 -14.23
N ASN A 100 6.37 18.27 -15.39
CA ASN A 100 5.37 17.94 -16.43
C ASN A 100 4.37 16.85 -16.00
N PRO A 101 3.12 16.89 -16.50
CA PRO A 101 2.17 15.82 -16.27
C PRO A 101 2.74 14.48 -16.75
N LYS A 102 2.39 13.40 -16.05
CA LYS A 102 2.88 12.02 -16.27
C LYS A 102 4.35 11.80 -15.92
N GLU A 103 5.10 12.79 -15.43
CA GLU A 103 6.42 12.55 -14.84
C GLU A 103 6.30 11.68 -13.58
N ARG A 104 7.29 10.79 -13.38
CA ARG A 104 7.35 9.93 -12.20
C ARG A 104 8.28 10.48 -11.15
N VAL A 105 7.80 10.43 -9.91
CA VAL A 105 8.51 10.99 -8.75
C VAL A 105 8.33 10.10 -7.54
N SER A 106 9.31 10.16 -6.66
CA SER A 106 9.15 9.79 -5.26
C SER A 106 9.19 11.07 -4.43
N ILE A 107 8.53 11.09 -3.28
CA ILE A 107 8.51 12.25 -2.39
C ILE A 107 8.72 11.83 -0.95
N ARG A 108 9.15 12.78 -0.13
CA ARG A 108 9.21 12.67 1.32
C ARG A 108 8.57 13.91 1.92
N GLY A 109 7.77 13.75 2.97
CA GLY A 109 7.13 14.88 3.64
C GLY A 109 6.38 14.46 4.89
N GLU A 110 6.03 15.45 5.70
CA GLU A 110 5.19 15.30 6.88
C GLU A 110 3.72 15.29 6.48
N VAL A 111 2.94 14.35 7.00
CA VAL A 111 1.49 14.29 6.81
C VAL A 111 0.84 15.45 7.56
N THR A 112 0.21 16.38 6.85
CA THR A 112 -0.51 17.50 7.49
C THR A 112 -2.03 17.37 7.41
N ARG A 113 -2.52 16.42 6.61
CA ARG A 113 -3.95 16.15 6.47
C ARG A 113 -4.21 14.80 5.85
N VAL A 114 -5.22 14.10 6.35
CA VAL A 114 -5.72 12.86 5.79
C VAL A 114 -7.22 12.97 5.55
N SER A 115 -7.69 12.69 4.33
CA SER A 115 -9.13 12.62 4.08
C SER A 115 -9.72 11.28 4.52
N SER A 116 -11.04 11.24 4.73
CA SER A 116 -11.77 9.97 4.71
C SER A 116 -11.62 9.28 3.35
N ILE A 117 -11.93 7.98 3.30
CA ILE A 117 -11.96 7.23 2.04
C ILE A 117 -13.17 7.68 1.22
N ILE A 118 -12.89 8.16 0.01
CA ILE A 118 -13.90 8.61 -0.94
C ILE A 118 -14.23 7.43 -1.86
N HIS A 119 -15.48 6.99 -1.81
CA HIS A 119 -16.02 5.95 -2.69
C HIS A 119 -16.67 6.59 -3.92
N ALA A 120 -16.28 6.14 -5.11
CA ALA A 120 -16.88 6.56 -6.37
C ALA A 120 -16.99 5.36 -7.32
N ASN A 121 -18.22 4.94 -7.60
CA ASN A 121 -18.53 3.71 -8.34
C ASN A 121 -17.80 2.50 -7.69
N GLU A 122 -17.08 1.72 -8.48
CA GLU A 122 -16.27 0.58 -8.04
C GLU A 122 -14.81 0.97 -7.70
N THR A 123 -14.56 2.25 -7.42
CA THR A 123 -13.22 2.71 -7.06
C THR A 123 -13.24 3.47 -5.75
N GLN A 124 -12.21 3.26 -4.95
CA GLN A 124 -11.96 4.01 -3.74
C GLN A 124 -10.64 4.78 -3.84
N ARG A 125 -10.61 5.93 -3.17
CA ARG A 125 -9.41 6.76 -3.03
C ARG A 125 -9.34 7.47 -1.69
N LYS A 126 -8.12 7.72 -1.21
CA LYS A 126 -7.80 8.59 -0.07
C LYS A 126 -6.89 9.72 -0.54
N ILE A 127 -7.06 10.92 0.00
CA ILE A 127 -6.20 12.06 -0.27
C ILE A 127 -5.37 12.33 0.98
N VAL A 128 -4.04 12.31 0.82
CA VAL A 128 -3.08 12.64 1.86
C VAL A 128 -2.36 13.91 1.44
N THR A 129 -2.33 14.91 2.32
CA THR A 129 -1.56 16.14 2.09
C THR A 129 -0.24 16.03 2.81
N LEU A 130 0.87 16.15 2.07
CA LEU A 130 2.22 16.18 2.62
C LEU A 130 2.79 17.58 2.55
N SER A 131 3.58 17.95 3.56
CA SER A 131 4.32 19.22 3.66
C SER A 131 5.81 18.97 3.88
N ASP A 132 6.64 19.85 3.34
CA ASP A 132 8.08 19.96 3.66
C ASP A 132 8.39 21.18 4.54
N GLY A 133 7.34 21.85 5.06
CA GLY A 133 7.42 23.11 5.79
C GLY A 133 7.33 24.36 4.92
N ASN A 134 7.66 24.27 3.63
CA ASN A 134 7.62 25.40 2.69
C ASN A 134 6.44 25.31 1.71
N ALA A 135 6.11 24.10 1.28
CA ALA A 135 5.06 23.80 0.33
C ALA A 135 4.30 22.54 0.72
N SER A 136 3.08 22.40 0.20
CA SER A 136 2.28 21.20 0.37
C SER A 136 1.80 20.63 -0.95
N VAL A 137 1.66 19.31 -1.00
CA VAL A 137 1.17 18.57 -2.17
C VAL A 137 0.11 17.56 -1.76
N GLU A 138 -0.93 17.44 -2.57
CA GLU A 138 -1.94 16.40 -2.41
C GLU A 138 -1.53 15.14 -3.17
N VAL A 139 -1.57 14.01 -2.47
CA VAL A 139 -1.32 12.68 -2.99
C VAL A 139 -2.63 11.89 -2.97
N LYS A 140 -3.11 11.47 -4.14
CA LYS A 140 -4.29 10.60 -4.28
C LYS A 140 -3.85 9.15 -4.31
N LEU A 141 -4.18 8.42 -3.27
CA LEU A 141 -3.94 6.98 -3.13
C LEU A 141 -5.21 6.23 -3.56
N TRP A 142 -5.08 5.38 -4.57
CA TRP A 142 -6.19 4.64 -5.19
C TRP A 142 -6.15 3.15 -4.88
N GLY A 143 -7.32 2.52 -4.83
CA GLY A 143 -7.47 1.07 -4.63
C GLY A 143 -7.00 0.66 -3.23
N GLU A 144 -6.28 -0.45 -3.10
CA GLU A 144 -5.77 -0.92 -1.79
C GLU A 144 -4.94 0.13 -1.05
N LEU A 145 -4.25 1.04 -1.76
CA LEU A 145 -3.49 2.11 -1.11
C LEU A 145 -4.37 3.15 -0.39
N SER A 146 -5.69 3.20 -0.64
CA SER A 146 -6.58 4.08 0.14
C SER A 146 -6.83 3.58 1.55
N THR A 147 -6.60 2.30 1.85
CA THR A 147 -6.77 1.76 3.21
C THR A 147 -5.52 1.93 4.06
N THR A 148 -4.41 2.41 3.49
CA THR A 148 -3.19 2.73 4.25
C THR A 148 -3.48 3.74 5.37
N CYS A 149 -3.03 3.43 6.57
CA CYS A 149 -3.15 4.28 7.76
C CYS A 149 -2.10 5.39 7.74
N PHE A 150 -2.50 6.60 8.12
CA PHE A 150 -1.65 7.78 8.21
C PHE A 150 -2.03 8.56 9.45
N GLU A 151 -1.04 9.01 10.20
CA GLU A 151 -1.23 9.95 11.30
C GLU A 151 -0.74 11.33 10.90
N GLU A 152 -1.45 12.38 11.31
CA GLU A 152 -0.96 13.74 11.14
C GLU A 152 0.32 13.96 11.96
N GLY A 153 1.29 14.66 11.37
CA GLY A 153 2.64 14.85 11.88
C GLY A 153 3.62 13.73 11.55
N SER A 154 3.18 12.57 11.05
CA SER A 154 4.08 11.49 10.65
C SER A 154 4.92 11.87 9.44
N THR A 155 6.20 11.49 9.43
CA THR A 155 7.02 11.63 8.22
C THR A 155 6.89 10.38 7.36
N VAL A 156 6.54 10.57 6.09
CA VAL A 156 6.36 9.47 5.13
C VAL A 156 7.18 9.66 3.88
N ARG A 157 7.61 8.54 3.31
CA ARG A 157 8.20 8.45 1.98
C ARG A 157 7.26 7.67 1.08
N ILE A 158 6.84 8.30 -0.02
CA ILE A 158 5.96 7.67 -1.01
C ILE A 158 6.71 7.60 -2.34
N THR A 159 6.86 6.39 -2.88
CA THR A 159 7.63 6.16 -4.11
C THR A 159 6.73 5.92 -5.31
N CYS A 160 7.27 6.13 -6.51
CA CYS A 160 6.60 5.73 -7.75
C CYS A 160 5.23 6.39 -8.02
N LEU A 161 5.08 7.65 -7.60
CA LEU A 161 3.94 8.50 -7.94
C LEU A 161 4.08 9.07 -9.35
N HIS A 162 2.98 9.54 -9.92
CA HIS A 162 3.02 10.34 -11.15
C HIS A 162 2.33 11.69 -10.96
N VAL A 163 2.89 12.70 -11.62
CA VAL A 163 2.34 14.06 -11.63
C VAL A 163 1.06 14.09 -12.45
N ASP A 164 0.00 14.59 -11.84
CA ASP A 164 -1.31 14.79 -12.43
C ASP A 164 -1.64 16.30 -12.46
N LEU A 165 -2.36 16.75 -13.48
CA LEU A 165 -2.77 18.14 -13.63
C LEU A 165 -4.30 18.19 -13.70
N TYR A 166 -4.92 18.71 -12.64
CA TYR A 166 -6.36 18.88 -12.57
C TYR A 166 -6.69 20.31 -12.17
N GLN A 167 -7.51 21.00 -12.97
CA GLN A 167 -7.92 22.40 -12.74
C GLN A 167 -6.71 23.33 -12.46
N ASN A 168 -5.65 23.22 -13.28
CA ASN A 168 -4.38 23.95 -13.14
C ASN A 168 -3.60 23.70 -11.84
N ARG A 169 -4.01 22.73 -11.02
CA ARG A 169 -3.27 22.30 -9.83
C ARG A 169 -2.55 20.99 -10.10
N ARG A 170 -1.26 20.96 -9.80
CA ARG A 170 -0.49 19.71 -9.83
C ARG A 170 -0.71 18.94 -8.54
N THR A 171 -1.08 17.68 -8.72
CA THR A 171 -1.26 16.70 -7.65
C THR A 171 -0.48 15.46 -8.01
N LEU A 172 -0.34 14.53 -7.06
CA LEU A 172 0.34 13.27 -7.28
C LEU A 172 -0.66 12.14 -7.19
N ASN A 173 -0.59 11.19 -8.10
CA ASN A 173 -1.46 10.03 -8.11
C ASN A 173 -0.63 8.77 -7.90
N SER A 174 -1.15 7.85 -7.08
CA SER A 174 -0.57 6.51 -6.96
C SER A 174 -0.71 5.72 -8.26
N SER A 175 0.22 4.79 -8.45
CA SER A 175 0.22 3.81 -9.53
C SER A 175 0.30 2.40 -8.96
N GLY A 176 0.17 1.38 -9.81
CA GLY A 176 0.35 -0.01 -9.39
C GLY A 176 1.78 -0.39 -8.98
N SER A 177 2.72 0.56 -8.93
CA SER A 177 4.08 0.37 -8.39
C SER A 177 4.36 1.32 -7.23
N THR A 178 3.37 2.09 -6.77
CA THR A 178 3.55 2.99 -5.63
C THR A 178 3.74 2.18 -4.36
N SER A 179 4.70 2.60 -3.53
CA SER A 179 4.84 2.11 -2.16
C SER A 179 4.84 3.29 -1.19
N VAL A 180 4.37 3.04 0.02
CA VAL A 180 4.32 3.99 1.13
C VAL A 180 5.16 3.43 2.26
N GLN A 181 5.99 4.28 2.86
CA GLN A 181 6.80 3.96 4.03
C GLN A 181 6.64 5.07 5.07
N ILE A 182 6.21 4.71 6.27
CA ILE A 182 6.24 5.60 7.44
C ILE A 182 7.65 5.55 8.02
N GLU A 183 8.31 6.70 8.14
CA GLU A 183 9.70 6.84 8.57
C GLU A 183 9.85 7.17 10.06
N ASP A 184 8.75 7.27 10.81
CA ASP A 184 8.81 7.42 12.27
C ASP A 184 9.47 6.20 12.94
N ASN A 185 9.95 6.41 14.18
CA ASN A 185 10.52 5.37 15.01
C ASN A 185 9.46 4.33 15.35
N GLU A 186 9.89 3.07 15.36
CA GLU A 186 9.04 1.95 15.74
C GLU A 186 9.18 1.69 17.24
N GLU A 187 8.04 1.50 17.90
CA GLU A 187 7.92 1.28 19.34
C GLU A 187 7.04 0.06 19.59
N ASP A 188 7.36 -0.70 20.64
CA ASP A 188 6.55 -1.82 21.08
C ASP A 188 5.36 -1.31 21.92
N PHE A 189 4.22 -1.97 21.81
CA PHE A 189 3.06 -1.74 22.69
C PHE A 189 2.41 -3.07 23.09
N ARG A 190 1.76 -3.07 24.26
CA ARG A 190 1.05 -4.22 24.82
C ARG A 190 -0.08 -3.73 25.71
N GLY A 191 -1.20 -4.44 25.73
CA GLY A 191 -2.29 -4.16 26.68
C GLY A 191 -3.58 -4.89 26.35
N THR A 192 -4.59 -4.65 27.18
CA THR A 192 -5.96 -5.11 26.94
C THR A 192 -6.66 -4.14 25.99
N VAL A 193 -7.43 -4.68 25.05
CA VAL A 193 -8.24 -3.89 24.11
C VAL A 193 -9.51 -3.44 24.82
N ASP A 194 -9.66 -2.13 25.01
CA ASP A 194 -10.81 -1.49 25.65
C ASP A 194 -11.93 -1.14 24.64
N GLY A 195 -11.62 -1.17 23.34
CA GLY A 195 -12.57 -0.86 22.28
C GLY A 195 -11.99 -1.09 20.88
N VAL A 196 -12.87 -1.34 19.91
CA VAL A 196 -12.48 -1.61 18.51
C VAL A 196 -13.40 -0.85 17.56
N CYS A 197 -12.82 -0.23 16.55
CA CYS A 197 -13.51 0.37 15.42
C CYS A 197 -13.25 -0.48 14.17
N PHE A 198 -14.29 -1.08 13.60
CA PHE A 198 -14.21 -1.90 12.38
C PHE A 198 -14.50 -1.12 11.09
N GLU A 199 -14.65 0.21 11.16
CA GLU A 199 -14.87 1.02 9.96
C GLU A 199 -13.60 1.02 9.10
N GLU A 200 -13.70 0.65 7.81
CA GLU A 200 -12.54 0.57 6.89
C GLU A 200 -11.75 1.88 6.81
N SER A 201 -12.45 3.02 6.92
CA SER A 201 -11.80 4.33 6.86
C SER A 201 -11.06 4.74 8.14
N ASN A 202 -11.37 4.11 9.27
CA ASN A 202 -10.86 4.46 10.60
C ASN A 202 -10.63 3.23 11.49
N SER A 203 -10.17 2.14 10.90
CA SER A 203 -9.93 0.87 11.58
C SER A 203 -8.91 1.08 12.70
N SER A 204 -9.30 0.81 13.93
CA SER A 204 -8.49 1.16 15.11
C SER A 204 -8.89 0.35 16.34
N ILE A 205 -7.98 0.27 17.31
CA ILE A 205 -8.22 -0.29 18.64
C ILE A 205 -7.83 0.73 19.72
N LEU A 206 -8.53 0.69 20.84
CA LEU A 206 -8.20 1.43 22.05
C LEU A 206 -7.45 0.49 22.99
N VAL A 207 -6.20 0.80 23.34
CA VAL A 207 -5.36 -0.01 24.23
C VAL A 207 -4.72 0.91 25.27
N GLY A 208 -5.01 0.70 26.55
CA GLY A 208 -4.43 1.49 27.63
C GLY A 208 -4.77 2.99 27.55
N GLY A 209 -5.97 3.30 27.04
CA GLY A 209 -6.41 4.69 26.82
C GLY A 209 -5.88 5.37 25.56
N GLU A 210 -5.06 4.69 24.74
CA GLU A 210 -4.54 5.21 23.48
C GLU A 210 -5.22 4.55 22.27
N VAL A 211 -5.64 5.36 21.30
CA VAL A 211 -6.16 4.85 20.02
C VAL A 211 -4.98 4.58 19.09
N VAL A 212 -4.87 3.34 18.63
CA VAL A 212 -3.91 2.95 17.59
C VAL A 212 -4.66 2.52 16.32
N MET A 213 -4.20 3.01 15.18
CA MET A 213 -4.76 2.74 13.87
C MET A 213 -4.23 1.43 13.30
N CYS A 214 -5.14 0.58 12.83
CA CYS A 214 -4.87 -0.72 12.28
C CYS A 214 -5.41 -0.81 10.85
N THR A 215 -4.82 -1.68 10.04
CA THR A 215 -5.46 -2.13 8.81
C THR A 215 -6.61 -3.10 9.15
N THR A 216 -7.60 -3.19 8.25
CA THR A 216 -8.68 -4.19 8.39
C THR A 216 -8.14 -5.62 8.46
N GLN A 217 -7.02 -5.90 7.78
CA GLN A 217 -6.35 -7.20 7.86
C GLN A 217 -5.85 -7.48 9.29
N GLN A 218 -5.09 -6.56 9.88
CA GLN A 218 -4.60 -6.70 11.25
C GLN A 218 -5.75 -6.86 12.26
N LEU A 219 -6.84 -6.12 12.08
CA LEU A 219 -8.03 -6.31 12.92
C LEU A 219 -8.65 -7.69 12.75
N SER A 220 -8.75 -8.21 11.53
CA SER A 220 -9.34 -9.53 11.27
C SER A 220 -8.51 -10.69 11.84
N GLU A 221 -7.20 -10.48 12.02
CA GLU A 221 -6.32 -11.47 12.64
C GLU A 221 -6.58 -11.60 14.16
N VAL A 222 -6.91 -10.48 14.84
CA VAL A 222 -7.24 -10.46 16.27
C VAL A 222 -8.73 -10.71 16.55
N PHE A 223 -9.59 -10.18 15.69
CA PHE A 223 -11.05 -10.20 15.80
C PHE A 223 -11.68 -10.81 14.53
N PRO A 224 -11.55 -12.14 14.32
CA PRO A 224 -11.95 -12.79 13.07
C PRO A 224 -13.46 -12.75 12.79
N GLN A 225 -14.28 -12.55 13.82
CA GLN A 225 -15.73 -12.42 13.68
C GLN A 225 -16.18 -10.97 13.40
N GLY A 226 -15.27 -10.00 13.43
CA GLY A 226 -15.62 -8.58 13.27
C GLY A 226 -16.42 -8.01 14.44
N GLU A 227 -16.29 -8.61 15.62
CA GLU A 227 -17.01 -8.22 16.84
C GLU A 227 -16.02 -7.99 17.98
N TYR A 228 -16.34 -7.03 18.84
CA TYR A 228 -15.57 -6.78 20.06
C TYR A 228 -15.71 -7.97 21.02
N ARG A 229 -14.62 -8.27 21.72
CA ARG A 229 -14.57 -9.28 22.78
C ARG A 229 -13.83 -8.70 23.97
N GLU A 230 -14.37 -8.93 25.16
CA GLU A 230 -13.71 -8.57 26.42
C GLU A 230 -12.43 -9.40 26.62
N ASP A 231 -11.51 -8.84 27.42
CA ASP A 231 -10.26 -9.45 27.85
C ASP A 231 -9.29 -9.88 26.72
N VAL A 232 -9.43 -9.30 25.53
CA VAL A 232 -8.48 -9.50 24.45
C VAL A 232 -7.19 -8.73 24.75
N LYS A 233 -6.12 -9.47 25.05
CA LYS A 233 -4.77 -8.94 25.19
C LYS A 233 -4.05 -8.95 23.84
N VAL A 234 -3.42 -7.83 23.50
CA VAL A 234 -2.64 -7.69 22.28
C VAL A 234 -1.23 -7.20 22.59
N LYS A 235 -0.31 -7.54 21.69
CA LYS A 235 1.02 -6.94 21.62
C LYS A 235 1.35 -6.63 20.17
N GLY A 236 2.26 -5.71 19.96
CA GLY A 236 2.62 -5.33 18.62
C GLY A 236 3.67 -4.25 18.55
N LYS A 237 3.86 -3.77 17.33
CA LYS A 237 4.74 -2.66 17.00
C LYS A 237 3.94 -1.56 16.32
N ARG A 238 4.32 -0.32 16.59
CA ARG A 238 3.69 0.85 16.02
C ARG A 238 4.70 1.93 15.71
N LYS A 239 4.35 2.75 14.73
CA LYS A 239 5.04 4.00 14.41
C LYS A 239 4.08 5.13 14.74
N ARG A 240 4.32 5.76 15.90
CA ARG A 240 3.30 6.57 16.58
C ARG A 240 2.03 5.76 16.80
N SER A 241 0.86 6.24 16.38
CA SER A 241 -0.41 5.51 16.48
C SER A 241 -0.62 4.48 15.36
N VAL A 242 0.21 4.43 14.31
CA VAL A 242 0.01 3.48 13.20
C VAL A 242 0.66 2.13 13.50
N VAL A 243 -0.15 1.08 13.56
CA VAL A 243 0.30 -0.28 13.86
C VAL A 243 1.03 -0.90 12.66
N THR A 244 2.26 -1.38 12.89
CA THR A 244 3.07 -2.11 11.90
C THR A 244 2.97 -3.62 12.07
N SER A 245 2.75 -4.10 13.30
CA SER A 245 2.42 -5.50 13.60
C SER A 245 1.46 -5.59 14.77
N LEU A 246 0.50 -6.52 14.72
CA LEU A 246 -0.51 -6.74 15.75
C LEU A 246 -0.72 -8.24 15.94
N GLU A 247 -0.61 -8.71 17.17
CA GLU A 247 -0.77 -10.13 17.49
C GLU A 247 -1.54 -10.28 18.80
N LEU A 248 -2.25 -11.40 18.93
CA LEU A 248 -2.79 -11.82 20.22
C LEU A 248 -1.63 -12.10 21.17
N ASP A 249 -1.78 -11.62 22.38
CA ASP A 249 -0.82 -11.85 23.42
C ASP A 249 -1.24 -13.04 24.28
N GLU A 250 -0.91 -14.22 23.77
CA GLU A 250 -1.04 -15.47 24.51
C GLU A 250 -0.02 -15.47 25.65
N GLU A 251 -0.45 -15.07 26.84
CA GLU A 251 0.26 -15.43 28.06
C GLU A 251 0.25 -16.96 28.15
N LYS A 252 1.43 -17.58 27.96
CA LYS A 252 1.62 -18.93 28.47
C LYS A 252 1.52 -18.80 29.98
N GLU A 253 0.46 -19.36 30.58
CA GLU A 253 0.45 -19.64 32.01
C GLU A 253 1.71 -20.48 32.29
N GLU A 254 2.72 -19.87 32.91
CA GLU A 254 3.74 -20.62 33.62
C GLU A 254 3.00 -21.30 34.77
N VAL A 255 2.71 -22.59 34.60
CA VAL A 255 2.25 -23.44 35.68
C VAL A 255 3.40 -23.46 36.70
N GLU A 256 3.24 -22.75 37.81
CA GLU A 256 4.07 -22.98 38.99
C GLU A 256 3.89 -24.46 39.36
N GLU A 257 4.94 -25.27 39.16
CA GLU A 257 5.00 -26.61 39.73
C GLU A 257 4.97 -26.45 41.25
N ASP A 258 3.81 -26.73 41.86
CA ASP A 258 3.70 -26.98 43.28
C ASP A 258 4.60 -28.19 43.62
N ASP A 259 5.78 -27.91 44.18
CA ASP A 259 6.63 -28.89 44.86
C ASP A 259 5.91 -29.41 46.11
N ASP A 260 4.98 -30.35 45.90
CA ASP A 260 4.31 -31.08 46.96
C ASP A 260 5.29 -32.15 47.50
N GLU A 261 6.13 -31.75 48.47
CA GLU A 261 7.00 -32.63 49.26
C GLU A 261 6.18 -33.74 49.93
N ARG A 262 5.99 -34.87 49.24
CA ARG A 262 5.57 -36.13 49.87
C ARG A 262 6.79 -36.87 50.41
N LEU A 263 7.08 -36.58 51.66
CA LEU A 263 7.66 -37.56 52.58
C LEU A 263 6.76 -38.80 52.62
N LEU A 264 7.20 -39.92 52.06
CA LEU A 264 6.87 -41.26 52.54
C LEU A 264 7.97 -42.22 52.09
N GLY A 265 8.69 -42.75 53.08
CA GLY A 265 9.88 -43.57 52.92
C GLY A 265 9.63 -44.99 52.41
N ASP A 266 10.76 -45.60 52.05
CA ASP A 266 11.08 -47.03 51.96
C ASP A 266 9.93 -48.02 52.14
N VAL A 267 9.71 -48.89 51.14
CA VAL A 267 9.98 -50.34 51.27
C VAL A 267 10.29 -50.93 49.88
N SER A 268 11.36 -51.72 49.86
CA SER A 268 11.83 -52.69 48.87
C SER A 268 10.76 -53.51 48.13
N ASP A 269 10.95 -53.78 46.83
CA ASP A 269 11.40 -55.11 46.38
C ASP A 269 11.65 -55.19 44.86
N LEU A 270 12.71 -55.92 44.56
CA LEU A 270 13.28 -56.25 43.27
C LEU A 270 12.69 -57.58 42.79
N ILE A 271 12.11 -57.66 41.59
CA ILE A 271 11.94 -58.95 40.87
C ILE A 271 12.24 -58.73 39.38
N LEU A 272 13.05 -59.66 38.86
CA LEU A 272 13.66 -59.82 37.53
C LEU A 272 12.85 -59.37 36.30
#